data_AF-A0A2C9X2S2-F1
#
_entry.id   AF-A0A2C9X2S2-F1
#
_cell.length_a   1.000
_cell.length_b   1.000
_cell.length_c   1.000
_cell.angle_alpha   90.00
_cell.angle_beta   90.00
_cell.angle_gamma   90.00
#
_symmetry.space_group_name_H-M   'P 1'
#
loop_
_entity.id
_entity.type
_entity.pdbx_description
1 polymer ?
#
loop_
_entity_poly.entity_id
_entity_poly.type
_entity_poly.pdbx_seq_one_letter_code
_entity_poly.pdbx_strand_id
1 'polypeptide(L)' 'MSYPIHFRKKILAKLEEGQSIRAVAQHFEINKNTIVEWKKRIEIKRTRPRKPSKVDDDA' A
#
# COMPACT_ATOMS: atom_id res chain seq x y z
N MET A 1 -4.29 -11.08 1.82
CA MET A 1 -3.36 -10.30 2.67
C MET A 1 -3.52 -8.82 2.37
N SER A 2 -3.63 -7.98 3.39
CA SER A 2 -3.74 -6.52 3.23
C SER A 2 -2.46 -5.87 3.72
N TYR A 3 -1.69 -5.29 2.80
CA TYR A 3 -0.47 -4.57 3.14
C TYR A 3 -0.80 -3.10 3.48
N PRO A 4 -0.17 -2.50 4.50
CA PRO A 4 -0.35 -1.08 4.83
C PRO A 4 0.10 -0.15 3.70
N ILE A 5 -0.52 1.03 3.57
CA ILE A 5 -0.23 1.95 2.46
C ILE A 5 1.20 2.50 2.46
N HIS A 6 1.77 2.75 3.66
CA HIS A 6 3.16 3.20 3.80
C HIS A 6 4.14 2.15 3.31
N PHE A 7 3.85 0.86 3.55
CA PHE A 7 4.66 -0.25 3.07
C PHE A 7 4.63 -0.35 1.54
N ARG A 8 3.45 -0.22 0.92
CA ARG A 8 3.31 -0.20 -0.54
C ARG A 8 4.10 0.95 -1.16
N LYS A 9 4.01 2.15 -0.59
CA LYS A 9 4.78 3.32 -1.05
C LYS A 9 6.29 3.08 -0.96
N LYS A 10 6.77 2.47 0.14
CA LYS A 10 8.18 2.09 0.29
C LYS A 10 8.64 1.13 -0.82
N ILE A 11 7.83 0.13 -1.13
CA ILE A 11 8.11 -0.85 -2.19
C ILE A 11 8.17 -0.16 -3.56
N LEU A 12 7.24 0.76 -3.85
CA LEU A 12 7.24 1.49 -5.12
C LEU A 12 8.42 2.46 -5.23
N ALA A 13 8.80 3.15 -4.15
CA ALA A 13 9.99 4.00 -4.13
C ALA A 13 11.27 3.20 -4.46
N LYS A 14 11.39 1.95 -3.95
CA LYS A 14 12.50 1.06 -4.31
C LYS A 14 12.53 0.68 -5.79
N LEU A 15 11.38 0.59 -6.45
CA LEU A 15 11.32 0.39 -7.91
C LEU A 15 11.74 1.65 -8.67
N GLU A 16 11.41 2.84 -8.17
CA GLU A 16 11.86 4.12 -8.75
C GLU A 16 13.36 4.35 -8.59
N GLU A 17 13.96 3.84 -7.51
CA GLU A 17 15.42 3.78 -7.31
C GLU A 17 16.14 2.85 -8.32
N GLY A 18 15.39 2.16 -9.20
CA GLY A 18 15.94 1.30 -10.26
C GLY A 18 15.99 -0.18 -9.89
N GLN A 19 15.45 -0.60 -8.75
CA GLN A 19 15.36 -2.01 -8.42
C GLN A 19 14.32 -2.73 -9.27
N SER A 20 14.64 -3.94 -9.72
CA SER A 20 13.68 -4.77 -10.46
C SER A 20 12.57 -5.29 -9.54
N ILE A 21 11.37 -5.46 -10.09
CA ILE A 21 10.23 -6.08 -9.38
C ILE A 21 10.61 -7.44 -8.79
N ARG A 22 11.43 -8.22 -9.50
CA ARG A 22 11.89 -9.53 -9.02
C ARG A 22 12.78 -9.42 -7.79
N ALA A 23 13.74 -8.49 -7.80
CA ALA A 23 14.64 -8.26 -6.68
C ALA A 23 13.84 -7.82 -5.44
N VAL A 24 12.94 -6.84 -5.60
CA VAL A 24 12.10 -6.35 -4.50
C VAL A 24 11.15 -7.42 -3.99
N ALA A 25 10.53 -8.20 -4.88
CA ALA A 25 9.66 -9.32 -4.50
C ALA A 25 10.39 -10.37 -3.65
N GLN A 26 11.63 -10.73 -4.02
CA GLN A 26 12.43 -11.67 -3.24
C GLN A 26 12.87 -11.06 -1.91
N HIS A 27 13.30 -9.80 -1.91
CA HIS A 27 13.84 -9.16 -0.71
C HIS A 27 12.80 -8.94 0.40
N PHE A 28 11.55 -8.70 0.01
CA PHE A 28 10.43 -8.48 0.93
C PHE A 28 9.47 -9.68 1.02
N GLU A 29 9.80 -10.79 0.35
CA GLU A 29 8.97 -11.99 0.27
C GLU A 29 7.52 -11.73 -0.17
N ILE A 30 7.36 -10.81 -1.13
CA ILE A 30 6.07 -10.39 -1.67
C ILE A 30 5.87 -11.05 -3.03
N ASN A 31 4.63 -11.49 -3.31
CA ASN A 31 4.29 -11.94 -4.65
C ASN A 31 4.45 -10.80 -5.68
N LYS A 32 5.15 -11.07 -6.78
CA LYS A 32 5.34 -10.13 -7.89
C LYS A 32 4.02 -9.53 -8.38
N ASN A 33 2.97 -10.35 -8.44
CA ASN A 33 1.66 -9.88 -8.92
C ASN A 33 1.07 -8.79 -8.01
N THR A 34 1.29 -8.89 -6.70
CA THR A 34 0.87 -7.88 -5.73
C THR A 34 1.58 -6.54 -5.96
N ILE A 35 2.87 -6.55 -6.31
CA ILE A 35 3.63 -5.34 -6.65
C ILE A 35 3.10 -4.71 -7.95
N VAL A 36 2.79 -5.55 -8.96
CA VAL A 36 2.17 -5.10 -10.22
C VAL A 36 0.81 -4.46 -9.98
N GLU A 37 -0.02 -5.03 -9.10
CA GLU A 37 -1.30 -4.44 -8.70
C GLU A 37 -1.13 -3.09 -8.02
N TRP A 38 -0.14 -2.92 -7.13
CA TRP A 38 0.12 -1.63 -6.49
C TRP A 38 0.58 -0.57 -7.48
N LYS A 39 1.36 -0.94 -8.49
CA LYS A 39 1.74 -0.03 -9.58
C LYS A 39 0.52 0.48 -10.36
N LYS A 40 -0.51 -0.36 -10.52
CA LYS A 40 -1.79 0.03 -11.14
C LYS A 40 -2.66 0.86 -10.18
N ARG A 41 -2.68 0.50 -8.90
CA ARG A 41 -3.50 1.17 -7.87
C ARG A 41 -2.90 0.96 -6.47
N ILE A 42 -2.41 2.06 -5.90
CA ILE A 42 -1.84 2.08 -4.53
C ILE A 42 -2.94 1.98 -3.46
N GLU A 43 -4.07 2.67 -3.69
CA GLU A 43 -5.12 2.82 -2.70
C GLU A 43 -5.94 1.54 -2.51
N ILE A 44 -6.09 1.14 -1.25
CA ILE A 44 -7.06 0.11 -0.86
C ILE A 44 -8.45 0.70 -1.12
N LYS A 45 -9.29 0.02 -1.91
CA LYS A 45 -10.73 0.36 -1.97
C LYS A 45 -11.27 0.26 -0.55
N ARG A 46 -11.45 1.40 0.12
CA ARG A 46 -12.21 1.46 1.38
C ARG A 46 -13.66 1.20 1.00
N THR A 47 -14.08 -0.07 1.08
CA THR A 47 -15.42 -0.50 0.71
C THR A 47 -16.51 0.00 1.66
N ARG A 48 -16.14 0.70 2.73
CA ARG A 48 -17.10 1.31 3.64
C ARG A 48 -16.79 2.79 3.84
N PRO A 49 -17.72 3.71 3.53
CA PRO A 49 -17.63 5.08 4.02
C PRO A 49 -17.69 5.01 5.55
N ARG A 50 -16.55 5.22 6.21
CA ARG A 50 -16.52 5.40 7.66
C ARG A 50 -17.08 6.80 7.91
N LYS A 51 -18.32 6.87 8.38
CA LYS A 51 -18.88 8.11 8.92
C LYS A 51 -17.90 8.61 9.99
N PRO A 52 -17.39 9.86 9.92
CA PRO A 52 -16.65 10.40 11.04
C PRO A 52 -17.59 10.41 12.24
N SER A 53 -17.22 9.71 13.31
CA SER A 53 -17.92 9.85 14.60
C SER A 53 -17.53 11.22 15.10
N LYS A 54 -18.48 12.16 15.10
CA LYS A 54 -18.35 13.44 15.77
C LYS A 54 -18.09 13.12 17.24
N VAL A 55 -16.88 13.42 17.71
CA VAL A 55 -16.60 13.56 19.13
C VAL A 55 -16.97 15.00 19.44
N ASP A 56 -18.06 15.18 20.17
CA ASP A 56 -18.41 16.46 20.76
C ASP A 56 -17.50 16.64 21.99
N ASP A 57 -16.53 17.55 21.87
CA ASP A 57 -15.84 18.14 23.02
C ASP A 57 -16.82 19.16 23.62
N ASP A 58 -17.50 18.76 24.69
CA ASP A 58 -18.31 19.65 25.53
C ASP A 58 -17.35 20.33 26.51
N ALA A 59 -17.18 21.65 26.37
CA ALA A 59 -16.29 22.50 27.17
C ALA A 59 -17.08 23.35 28.16
#